data_AF-A0A4Q0ISE1-F1
#
_entry.id   AF-A0A4Q0ISE1-F1
#
_cell.length_a   1.000
_cell.length_b   1.000
_cell.length_c   1.000
_cell.angle_alpha   90.00
_cell.angle_beta   90.00
_cell.angle_gamma   90.00
#
_symmetry.space_group_name_H-M   'P 1'
#
loop_
_entity.id
_entity.type
_entity.pdbx_description
1 polymer ?
#
loop_
_entity_poly.entity_id
_entity_poly.type
_entity_poly.pdbx_seq_one_letter_code
_entity_poly.pdbx_strand_id
1 'polypeptide(L)'
;ERPSEVGADRLVGAFAARRLCPDAAPLLEVAFGPAVTFDCVSGQAYLGGLIFPGPATALAALSREAAKLPRVNLDIRAQEPAPGRDTTTSIQHGLVFGFVCMVEGLSQRLKRQMPGPAKVLATGGFAASIARVSPVFDQVLPALLLEGLRRLYYEERDNL
;
A
#
# COMPACT_ATOMS: atom_id res chain seq x y z
N GLU A 1 0.03 8.22 23.18
CA GLU A 1 0.16 7.24 22.07
C GLU A 1 0.13 5.82 22.63
N ARG A 2 -0.19 4.80 21.81
CA ARG A 2 -0.22 3.38 22.22
C ARG A 2 0.58 2.52 21.22
N PRO A 3 1.93 2.50 21.31
CA PRO A 3 2.79 1.82 20.35
C PRO A 3 2.51 0.31 20.19
N SER A 4 2.01 -0.33 21.25
CA SER A 4 1.64 -1.75 21.27
C SER A 4 0.40 -2.10 20.43
N GLU A 5 -0.37 -1.11 19.96
CA GLU A 5 -1.56 -1.35 19.13
C GLU A 5 -1.26 -1.39 17.63
N VAL A 6 -0.02 -1.12 17.23
CA VAL A 6 0.38 -1.22 15.82
C VAL A 6 0.43 -2.69 15.41
N GLY A 7 -0.21 -3.03 14.30
CA GLY A 7 -0.19 -4.38 13.73
C GLY A 7 1.24 -4.89 13.51
N ALA A 8 1.50 -6.13 13.91
CA ALA A 8 2.81 -6.74 13.80
C ALA A 8 3.28 -6.82 12.33
N ASP A 9 2.36 -7.09 11.41
CA ASP A 9 2.60 -7.10 9.97
C ASP A 9 3.13 -5.76 9.45
N ARG A 10 2.55 -4.63 9.91
CA ARG A 10 3.01 -3.28 9.56
C ARG A 10 4.41 -2.98 10.10
N LEU A 11 4.70 -3.39 11.35
CA LEU A 11 6.03 -3.23 11.93
C LEU A 11 7.09 -4.06 11.18
N VAL A 12 6.75 -5.30 10.81
CA VAL A 12 7.62 -6.15 9.99
C VAL A 12 7.83 -5.56 8.59
N GLY A 13 6.77 -5.01 7.97
CA GLY A 13 6.84 -4.31 6.69
C GLY A 13 7.78 -3.10 6.74
N ALA A 14 7.60 -2.23 7.74
CA ALA A 14 8.46 -1.08 7.99
C ALA A 14 9.93 -1.47 8.25
N PHE A 15 10.16 -2.51 9.04
CA PHE A 15 11.48 -3.08 9.28
C PHE A 15 12.12 -3.57 7.98
N ALA A 16 11.39 -4.37 7.19
CA ALA A 16 11.87 -4.90 5.92
C ALA A 16 12.22 -3.78 4.94
N ALA A 17 11.35 -2.78 4.81
CA ALA A 17 11.55 -1.61 3.97
C ALA A 17 12.85 -0.89 4.33
N ARG A 18 13.09 -0.64 5.62
CA ARG A 18 14.33 -0.01 6.09
C ARG A 18 15.56 -0.88 5.82
N ARG A 19 15.48 -2.20 6.00
CA ARG A 19 16.63 -3.10 5.72
C ARG A 19 16.97 -3.20 4.24
N LEU A 20 15.98 -3.12 3.36
CA LEU A 20 16.17 -3.14 1.91
C LEU A 20 16.58 -1.77 1.34
N CYS A 21 16.20 -0.68 2.01
CA CYS A 21 16.57 0.70 1.69
C CYS A 21 17.37 1.31 2.87
N PRO A 22 18.67 0.96 3.02
CA PRO A 22 19.48 1.39 4.15
C PRO A 22 19.94 2.86 4.09
N ASP A 23 19.58 3.59 3.05
CA ASP A 23 19.93 5.01 2.92
C ASP A 23 19.21 5.90 3.94
N ALA A 24 19.72 7.11 4.17
CA ALA A 24 19.14 8.03 5.16
C ALA A 24 17.77 8.60 4.76
N ALA A 25 17.25 8.28 3.57
CA ALA A 25 15.97 8.76 3.10
C ALA A 25 14.81 8.22 3.96
N PRO A 26 13.80 9.04 4.28
CA PRO A 26 12.55 8.53 4.82
C PRO A 26 11.85 7.60 3.82
N LEU A 27 11.05 6.67 4.31
CA LEU A 27 10.32 5.69 3.51
C LEU A 27 8.82 5.81 3.81
N LEU A 28 8.01 5.78 2.77
CA LEU A 28 6.57 5.60 2.82
C LEU A 28 6.25 4.25 2.19
N GLU A 29 5.88 3.29 3.00
CA GLU A 29 5.50 1.96 2.55
C GLU A 29 3.98 1.88 2.34
N VAL A 30 3.54 1.30 1.23
CA VAL A 30 2.13 1.14 0.87
C VAL A 30 1.83 -0.35 0.62
N ALA A 31 1.17 -1.00 1.57
CA ALA A 31 0.84 -2.42 1.48
C ALA A 31 -0.59 -2.61 0.95
N PHE A 32 -0.74 -3.36 -0.14
CA PHE A 32 -2.06 -3.70 -0.71
C PHE A 32 -2.50 -5.11 -0.29
N GLY A 33 -3.20 -5.20 0.84
CA GLY A 33 -3.82 -6.42 1.36
C GLY A 33 -5.34 -6.30 1.52
N PRO A 34 -5.96 -7.07 2.44
CA PRO A 34 -7.35 -6.87 2.85
C PRO A 34 -7.63 -5.45 3.37
N ALA A 35 -6.61 -4.82 3.94
CA ALA A 35 -6.52 -3.38 4.12
C ALA A 35 -5.39 -2.83 3.23
N VAL A 36 -5.51 -1.58 2.80
CA VAL A 36 -4.36 -0.81 2.32
C VAL A 36 -3.78 -0.05 3.50
N THR A 37 -2.49 -0.23 3.78
CA THR A 37 -1.80 0.58 4.79
C THR A 37 -0.83 1.55 4.13
N PHE A 38 -0.61 2.67 4.80
CA PHE A 38 0.49 3.59 4.51
C PHE A 38 1.32 3.64 5.77
N ASP A 39 2.62 3.39 5.69
CA ASP A 39 3.50 3.28 6.84
C ASP A 39 4.73 4.18 6.64
N CYS A 40 4.82 5.22 7.46
CA CYS A 40 5.87 6.24 7.39
C CYS A 40 7.03 5.85 8.30
N VAL A 41 8.26 5.83 7.76
CA VAL A 41 9.48 5.45 8.48
C VAL A 41 10.57 6.48 8.24
N SER A 42 11.31 6.89 9.26
CA SER A 42 12.48 7.76 9.13
C SER A 42 13.61 7.30 10.04
N GLY A 43 14.78 7.02 9.46
CA GLY A 43 15.83 6.29 10.17
C GLY A 43 15.29 4.96 10.69
N GLN A 44 15.41 4.72 12.01
CA GLN A 44 14.85 3.55 12.68
C GLN A 44 13.47 3.80 13.30
N ALA A 45 12.94 5.02 13.20
CA ALA A 45 11.67 5.39 13.82
C ALA A 45 10.49 5.09 12.89
N TYR A 46 9.49 4.40 13.43
CA TYR A 46 8.17 4.29 12.84
C TYR A 46 7.34 5.53 13.22
N LEU A 47 6.93 6.31 12.22
CA LEU A 47 6.26 7.60 12.42
C LEU A 47 4.73 7.48 12.45
N GLY A 48 4.19 6.27 12.30
CA GLY A 48 2.76 6.03 12.14
C GLY A 48 2.35 5.88 10.68
N GLY A 49 1.05 5.96 10.44
CA GLY A 49 0.51 5.59 9.14
C GLY A 49 -1.00 5.68 9.05
N LEU A 50 -1.54 5.23 7.91
CA LEU A 50 -2.97 5.23 7.59
C LEU A 50 -3.45 3.80 7.29
N ILE A 51 -4.75 3.56 7.46
CA ILE A 51 -5.40 2.29 7.12
C ILE A 51 -6.66 2.58 6.32
N PHE A 52 -6.81 1.90 5.19
CA PHE A 52 -7.97 1.95 4.29
C PHE A 52 -8.48 0.54 3.99
N PRO A 53 -9.74 0.37 3.55
CA PRO A 53 -10.17 -0.90 3.01
C PRO A 53 -9.35 -1.26 1.76
N GLY A 54 -8.93 -2.52 1.67
CA GLY A 54 -8.25 -3.09 0.51
C GLY A 54 -9.15 -3.10 -0.73
N PRO A 55 -8.59 -3.20 -1.96
CA PRO A 55 -9.38 -3.22 -3.20
C PRO A 55 -10.44 -4.33 -3.23
N ALA A 56 -10.07 -5.55 -2.83
CA ALA A 56 -11.01 -6.67 -2.73
C ALA A 56 -12.08 -6.45 -1.65
N THR A 57 -11.71 -5.83 -0.52
CA THR A 57 -12.63 -5.49 0.58
C THR A 57 -13.63 -4.42 0.16
N ALA A 58 -13.16 -3.36 -0.51
CA ALA A 58 -13.99 -2.29 -1.03
C ALA A 58 -15.00 -2.82 -2.07
N LEU A 59 -14.54 -3.67 -2.98
CA LEU A 59 -15.42 -4.33 -3.94
C LEU A 59 -16.45 -5.24 -3.26
N ALA A 60 -16.03 -6.05 -2.29
CA ALA A 60 -16.92 -6.93 -1.55
C ALA A 60 -17.99 -6.13 -0.78
N ALA A 61 -17.61 -4.98 -0.20
CA ALA A 61 -18.54 -4.06 0.44
C ALA A 61 -19.57 -3.50 -0.55
N LEU A 62 -19.14 -3.05 -1.74
CA LEU A 62 -20.06 -2.58 -2.79
C LEU A 62 -21.06 -3.68 -3.20
N SER A 63 -20.60 -4.89 -3.46
CA SER A 63 -21.49 -6.00 -3.85
C SER A 63 -22.43 -6.45 -2.72
N ARG A 64 -22.06 -6.24 -1.45
CA ARG A 64 -22.88 -6.65 -0.30
C ARG A 64 -23.91 -5.59 0.10
N GLU A 65 -23.50 -4.33 0.17
CA GLU A 65 -24.32 -3.23 0.72
C GLU A 65 -25.19 -2.55 -0.35
N ALA A 66 -24.77 -2.55 -1.61
CA ALA A 66 -25.55 -1.96 -2.70
C ALA A 66 -26.34 -3.04 -3.46
N ALA A 67 -27.67 -2.93 -3.45
CA ALA A 67 -28.52 -3.88 -4.15
C ALA A 67 -28.18 -3.90 -5.65
N LYS A 68 -27.82 -5.09 -6.18
CA LYS A 68 -27.62 -5.43 -7.60
C LYS A 68 -26.26 -5.07 -8.24
N LEU A 69 -25.22 -4.72 -7.48
CA LEU A 69 -23.90 -4.55 -8.10
C LEU A 69 -23.20 -5.92 -8.32
N PRO A 70 -22.74 -6.22 -9.55
CA PRO A 70 -22.05 -7.48 -9.83
C PRO A 70 -20.69 -7.52 -9.13
N ARG A 71 -20.19 -8.72 -8.86
CA ARG A 71 -18.77 -8.91 -8.56
C ARG A 71 -17.99 -8.76 -9.86
N VAL A 72 -16.97 -7.90 -9.86
CA VAL A 72 -16.15 -7.62 -11.05
C VAL A 72 -14.68 -7.92 -10.76
N ASN A 73 -13.90 -8.28 -11.78
CA ASN A 73 -12.45 -8.31 -11.64
C ASN A 73 -11.91 -6.86 -11.70
N LEU A 74 -10.88 -6.54 -10.91
CA LEU A 74 -10.21 -5.24 -10.90
C LEU A 74 -8.99 -5.17 -11.84
N ASP A 75 -8.72 -6.23 -12.60
CA ASP A 75 -7.73 -6.19 -13.68
C ASP A 75 -8.30 -5.47 -14.92
N ILE A 76 -7.85 -4.23 -15.13
CA ILE A 76 -8.23 -3.40 -16.28
C ILE A 76 -7.01 -3.08 -17.16
N ARG A 77 -7.28 -2.86 -18.45
CA ARG A 77 -6.28 -2.45 -19.45
C ARG A 77 -6.17 -0.95 -19.63
N ALA A 78 -7.20 -0.20 -19.24
CA ALA A 78 -7.23 1.26 -19.37
C ALA A 78 -6.07 1.90 -18.60
N GLN A 79 -5.47 2.94 -19.19
CA GLN A 79 -4.40 3.73 -18.57
C GLN A 79 -4.94 4.99 -17.88
N GLU A 80 -6.14 5.43 -18.26
CA GLU A 80 -6.78 6.66 -17.77
C GLU A 80 -8.23 6.38 -17.36
N PRO A 81 -8.77 7.11 -16.36
CA PRO A 81 -10.17 6.99 -15.99
C PRO A 81 -11.08 7.56 -17.08
N ALA A 82 -12.20 6.88 -17.29
CA ALA A 82 -13.28 7.36 -18.14
C ALA A 82 -14.63 7.06 -17.48
N PRO A 83 -15.67 7.90 -17.69
CA PRO A 83 -17.02 7.60 -17.23
C PRO A 83 -17.52 6.28 -17.85
N GLY A 84 -17.82 5.29 -16.99
CA GLY A 84 -18.34 4.00 -17.43
C GLY A 84 -19.75 4.11 -18.01
N ARG A 85 -20.04 3.37 -19.09
CA ARG A 85 -21.38 3.30 -19.72
C ARG A 85 -22.17 2.05 -19.32
N ASP A 86 -21.57 1.22 -18.49
CA ASP A 86 -22.16 0.05 -17.87
C ASP A 86 -21.67 -0.06 -16.42
N THR A 87 -22.38 -0.83 -15.59
CA THR A 87 -22.09 -0.96 -14.16
C THR A 87 -20.70 -1.54 -13.90
N THR A 88 -20.24 -2.49 -14.72
CA THR A 88 -18.93 -3.14 -14.55
C THR A 88 -17.81 -2.14 -14.75
N THR A 89 -17.83 -1.42 -15.87
CA THR A 89 -16.84 -0.39 -16.19
C THR A 89 -16.85 0.72 -15.16
N SER A 90 -18.04 1.16 -14.71
CA SER A 90 -18.16 2.20 -13.67
C SER A 90 -17.53 1.78 -12.34
N ILE A 91 -17.74 0.53 -11.89
CA ILE A 91 -17.10 0.00 -10.67
C ILE A 91 -15.60 -0.12 -10.87
N GLN A 92 -15.17 -0.74 -11.97
CA GLN A 92 -13.76 -0.98 -12.26
C GLN A 92 -12.96 0.32 -12.31
N HIS A 93 -13.42 1.30 -13.09
CA HIS A 93 -12.75 2.59 -13.20
C HIS A 93 -12.80 3.37 -11.89
N GLY A 94 -13.95 3.38 -11.21
CA GLY A 94 -14.11 4.06 -9.93
C GLY A 94 -13.18 3.52 -8.84
N LEU A 95 -13.05 2.19 -8.72
CA LEU A 95 -12.16 1.57 -7.74
C LEU A 95 -10.69 1.71 -8.15
N VAL A 96 -10.30 1.25 -9.35
CA VAL A 96 -8.88 1.20 -9.75
C VAL A 96 -8.28 2.61 -9.74
N PHE A 97 -8.87 3.56 -10.46
CA PHE A 97 -8.35 4.92 -10.51
C PHE A 97 -8.62 5.70 -9.22
N GLY A 98 -9.66 5.34 -8.46
CA GLY A 98 -9.86 5.84 -7.10
C GLY A 98 -8.69 5.49 -6.18
N PHE A 99 -8.21 4.24 -6.21
CA PHE A 99 -7.02 3.81 -5.48
C PHE A 99 -5.76 4.51 -6.00
N VAL A 100 -5.60 4.70 -7.32
CA VAL A 100 -4.48 5.47 -7.89
C VAL A 100 -4.45 6.89 -7.31
N CYS A 101 -5.53 7.65 -7.46
CA CYS A 101 -5.60 9.02 -6.97
C CYS A 101 -5.44 9.11 -5.44
N MET A 102 -5.98 8.14 -4.70
CA MET A 102 -5.79 8.02 -3.26
C MET A 102 -4.30 7.87 -2.92
N VAL A 103 -3.60 6.93 -3.57
CA VAL A 103 -2.19 6.66 -3.32
C VAL A 103 -1.32 7.86 -3.69
N GLU A 104 -1.53 8.45 -4.86
CA GLU A 104 -0.80 9.66 -5.29
C GLU A 104 -1.01 10.82 -4.33
N GLY A 105 -2.28 11.13 -4.05
CA GLY A 105 -2.67 12.26 -3.23
C GLY A 105 -2.23 12.13 -1.78
N LEU A 106 -2.35 10.93 -1.19
CA LEU A 106 -1.91 10.69 0.18
C LEU A 106 -0.39 10.63 0.27
N SER A 107 0.28 9.96 -0.68
CA SER A 107 1.75 9.89 -0.68
C SER A 107 2.36 11.28 -0.77
N GLN A 108 1.84 12.14 -1.65
CA GLN A 108 2.32 13.52 -1.76
C GLN A 108 2.13 14.31 -0.46
N ARG A 109 0.99 14.14 0.23
CA ARG A 109 0.68 14.85 1.49
C ARG A 109 1.49 14.33 2.67
N LEU A 110 1.71 13.02 2.75
CA LEU A 110 2.51 12.39 3.80
C LEU A 110 3.99 12.75 3.63
N LYS A 111 4.52 12.70 2.40
CA LYS A 111 5.90 13.10 2.09
C LYS A 111 6.24 14.50 2.59
N ARG A 112 5.31 15.45 2.49
CA ARG A 112 5.50 16.84 2.98
C ARG A 112 5.60 16.95 4.50
N GLN A 113 5.13 15.94 5.23
CA GLN A 113 5.18 15.89 6.70
C GLN A 113 6.40 15.12 7.21
N MET A 114 7.15 14.47 6.33
CA MET A 114 8.34 13.69 6.66
C MET A 114 9.60 14.58 6.65
N PRO A 115 10.64 14.23 7.42
CA PRO A 115 11.82 15.09 7.63
C PRO A 115 12.75 15.23 6.40
N GLY A 116 12.37 14.72 5.23
CA GLY A 116 13.17 14.76 4.02
C GLY A 116 12.46 14.15 2.81
N PRO A 117 13.14 14.09 1.65
CA PRO A 117 12.57 13.52 0.43
C PRO A 117 12.37 12.01 0.61
N ALA A 118 11.13 11.60 0.87
CA ALA A 118 10.83 10.20 1.12
C ALA A 118 10.67 9.39 -0.18
N LYS A 119 11.10 8.13 -0.15
CA LYS A 119 10.80 7.15 -1.19
C LYS A 119 9.48 6.46 -0.89
N VAL A 120 8.70 6.18 -1.93
CA VAL A 120 7.43 5.44 -1.84
C VAL A 120 7.67 4.01 -2.30
N LEU A 121 7.46 3.06 -1.41
CA LEU A 121 7.59 1.63 -1.66
C LEU A 121 6.21 0.99 -1.67
N ALA A 122 5.97 0.02 -2.53
CA ALA A 122 4.70 -0.70 -2.56
C ALA A 122 4.88 -2.20 -2.45
N THR A 123 3.94 -2.88 -1.81
CA THR A 123 3.88 -4.34 -1.73
C THR A 123 2.44 -4.85 -1.79
N GLY A 124 2.24 -6.16 -1.84
CA GLY A 124 0.91 -6.77 -1.89
C GLY A 124 0.30 -6.86 -3.30
N GLY A 125 -0.82 -7.57 -3.38
CA GLY A 125 -1.34 -8.11 -4.64
C GLY A 125 -1.81 -7.06 -5.65
N PHE A 126 -2.10 -5.83 -5.20
CA PHE A 126 -2.59 -4.75 -6.07
C PHE A 126 -1.53 -3.71 -6.44
N ALA A 127 -0.32 -3.79 -5.85
CA ALA A 127 0.75 -2.83 -6.09
C ALA A 127 1.14 -2.75 -7.58
N ALA A 128 1.27 -3.89 -8.24
CA ALA A 128 1.65 -3.95 -9.66
C ALA A 128 0.59 -3.34 -10.58
N SER A 129 -0.70 -3.44 -10.24
CA SER A 129 -1.78 -2.83 -11.01
C SER A 129 -1.73 -1.31 -10.93
N ILE A 130 -1.48 -0.76 -9.73
CA ILE A 130 -1.31 0.69 -9.54
C ILE A 130 -0.03 1.20 -10.23
N ALA A 131 1.09 0.47 -10.09
CA ALA A 131 2.37 0.84 -10.70
C ALA A 131 2.33 0.89 -12.24
N ARG A 132 1.39 0.15 -12.87
CA ARG A 132 1.22 0.16 -14.33
C ARG A 132 0.66 1.50 -14.84
N VAL A 133 -0.15 2.17 -14.03
CA VAL A 133 -0.92 3.37 -14.44
C VAL A 133 -0.49 4.63 -13.67
N SER A 134 0.46 4.51 -12.74
CA SER A 134 0.96 5.63 -11.95
C SER A 134 2.45 5.48 -11.64
N PRO A 135 3.25 6.56 -11.78
CA PRO A 135 4.66 6.58 -11.42
C PRO A 135 4.90 6.83 -9.91
N VAL A 136 3.87 6.74 -9.08
CA VAL A 136 3.94 7.13 -7.65
C VAL A 136 4.94 6.31 -6.83
N PHE A 137 5.20 5.06 -7.21
CA PHE A 137 6.12 4.18 -6.50
C PHE A 137 7.54 4.28 -7.04
N ASP A 138 8.49 4.51 -6.15
CA ASP A 138 9.91 4.39 -6.46
C ASP A 138 10.29 2.92 -6.65
N GLN A 139 9.70 2.00 -5.87
CA GLN A 139 9.90 0.54 -6.02
C GLN A 139 8.66 -0.26 -5.63
N VAL A 140 8.48 -1.40 -6.30
CA VAL A 140 7.50 -2.43 -5.93
C VAL A 140 8.25 -3.66 -5.42
N LEU A 141 7.95 -4.09 -4.20
CA LEU A 141 8.62 -5.15 -3.45
C LEU A 141 7.61 -6.25 -3.06
N PRO A 142 7.24 -7.19 -3.96
CA PRO A 142 6.14 -8.13 -3.73
C PRO A 142 6.31 -9.05 -2.52
N ALA A 143 7.55 -9.36 -2.15
CA ALA A 143 7.88 -10.26 -1.05
C ALA A 143 8.31 -9.52 0.24
N LEU A 144 8.01 -8.22 0.36
CA LEU A 144 8.51 -7.36 1.45
C LEU A 144 8.29 -7.98 2.84
N LEU A 145 7.07 -8.43 3.14
CA LEU A 145 6.74 -9.00 4.45
C LEU A 145 7.51 -10.29 4.73
N LEU A 146 7.60 -11.18 3.73
CA LEU A 146 8.34 -12.44 3.85
C LEU A 146 9.83 -12.20 4.04
N GLU A 147 10.39 -11.21 3.33
CA GLU A 147 11.79 -10.80 3.50
C GLU A 147 12.04 -10.20 4.88
N GLY A 148 11.09 -9.44 5.42
CA GLY A 148 11.11 -8.95 6.79
C GLY A 148 11.16 -10.07 7.81
N LEU A 149 10.25 -11.03 7.72
CA LEU A 149 10.21 -12.21 8.59
C LEU A 149 11.50 -13.03 8.49
N ARG A 150 12.00 -13.25 7.27
CA ARG A 150 13.25 -13.97 7.03
C ARG A 150 14.41 -13.28 7.73
N ARG A 151 14.52 -11.95 7.61
CA ARG A 151 15.59 -11.16 8.23
C ARG A 151 15.49 -11.16 9.75
N LEU A 152 14.30 -10.94 10.30
CA LEU A 152 14.09 -11.00 11.76
C LEU A 152 14.54 -12.35 12.31
N TYR A 153 14.17 -13.44 11.65
CA TYR A 153 14.56 -14.78 12.07
C TYR A 153 16.08 -14.98 12.15
N TYR A 154 16.84 -14.50 11.15
CA TYR A 154 18.30 -14.65 11.14
C TYR A 154 19.00 -13.65 12.07
N GLU A 155 18.56 -12.39 12.11
CA GLU A 155 19.16 -11.37 12.98
C GLU A 155 18.95 -11.68 14.47
N GLU A 156 17.81 -12.26 14.86
CA GLU A 156 17.60 -12.74 16.24
C GLU A 156 18.51 -13.92 16.59
N ARG A 157 18.80 -14.82 15.63
CA ARG A 157 19.67 -15.98 15.86
C ARG A 157 21.15 -15.62 15.94
N ASP A 158 21.59 -14.59 15.21
CA ASP A 158 22.97 -14.12 15.25
C ASP A 158 23.28 -13.33 16.54
N ASN A 159 22.25 -12.90 17.28
CA ASN A 159 22.34 -12.18 18.55
C ASN A 159 22.22 -13.09 19.79
N LEU A 160 22.00 -14.41 19.61
CA LEU A 160 21.89 -15.43 20.66
C LEU A 160 23.15 -16.29 20.74
#